data_AF-A0A3M7P1W5-F1
#
_entry.id   AF-A0A3M7P1W5-F1
#
_cell.length_a   1.000
_cell.length_b   1.000
_cell.length_c   1.000
_cell.angle_alpha   90.00
_cell.angle_beta   90.00
_cell.angle_gamma   90.00
#
_symmetry.space_group_name_H-M   'P 1'
#
loop_
_entity.id
_entity.type
_entity.pdbx_description
1 polymer ?
#
loop_
_entity_poly.entity_id
_entity_poly.type
_entity_poly.pdbx_seq_one_letter_code
_entity_poly.pdbx_strand_id
1 'polypeptide(L)'
;MSRRSFEGELQRLQVVINDKETELQVFQERTESLLKQLQDREDKCQSLQLSLDRLSLSLAKSEEGESSLKNRVQTLNMSLTQSTTQTSDLQEKINTLQHAVSNSESDRRVLQEKLEQVRQNLTECKKQNVVLIERVKQLQTDLSDSELRRNELEGQVRNQNTLLVQRQETEQEAMKRVSHLTHEKQQLQEKLTLAQKQIAAIEQEKRETERNKVRLEKDKNALKKTLDRVEREKLQHEELKIVDKSGIERQLQRLEEENFTLQRQVQELQGQLSEAEQQHAQRLIDLTTRNRKESELEVERLRTSQLQSEKQLESREKNHRMRIKSLEEQIGSLREQLSREIRTRQNFIQHSVSADDEIRSLHNILSDSLHNVGREQVLDPTLLDIETRRLNESMGSYANETPVRNKSPLRRCPSPNRFRFKY
;
A
#
# COMPACT_ATOMS: atom_id res chain seq x y z
N MET A 1 40.80 -85.85 -145.02
CA MET A 1 40.82 -84.42 -144.63
C MET A 1 39.71 -84.09 -143.65
N SER A 2 38.42 -84.09 -144.05
CA SER A 2 37.27 -83.66 -143.20
C SER A 2 37.26 -84.15 -141.73
N ARG A 3 37.56 -85.43 -141.46
CA ARG A 3 37.66 -85.93 -140.06
C ARG A 3 38.55 -85.07 -139.16
N ARG A 4 39.65 -84.53 -139.70
CA ARG A 4 40.65 -83.73 -138.97
C ARG A 4 40.20 -82.29 -138.70
N SER A 5 39.21 -81.76 -139.45
CA SER A 5 38.59 -80.46 -139.11
C SER A 5 37.50 -80.64 -138.07
N PHE A 6 36.68 -81.70 -138.18
CA PHE A 6 35.70 -82.03 -137.13
C PHE A 6 36.36 -82.39 -135.80
N GLU A 7 37.51 -83.08 -135.79
CA GLU A 7 38.33 -83.28 -134.57
C GLU A 7 38.82 -81.95 -133.98
N GLY A 8 39.17 -80.95 -134.82
CA GLY A 8 39.59 -79.62 -134.35
C GLY A 8 38.43 -78.73 -133.87
N GLU A 9 37.23 -78.85 -134.46
CA GLU A 9 36.02 -78.18 -133.99
C GLU A 9 35.49 -78.80 -132.70
N LEU A 10 35.54 -80.13 -132.58
CA LEU A 10 35.26 -80.85 -131.33
C LEU A 10 36.21 -80.40 -130.21
N GLN A 11 37.52 -80.31 -130.49
CA GLN A 11 38.50 -79.79 -129.53
C GLN A 11 38.22 -78.34 -129.12
N ARG A 12 37.84 -77.45 -130.06
CA ARG A 12 37.45 -76.07 -129.74
C ARG A 12 36.19 -76.00 -128.88
N LEU A 13 35.15 -76.76 -129.22
CA LEU A 13 33.92 -76.81 -128.43
C LEU A 13 34.19 -77.40 -127.05
N GLN A 14 35.07 -78.40 -126.93
CA GLN A 14 35.44 -78.98 -125.64
C GLN A 14 36.29 -78.02 -124.79
N VAL A 15 37.17 -77.20 -125.39
CA VAL A 15 37.82 -76.09 -124.67
C VAL A 15 36.77 -75.07 -124.19
N VAL A 16 35.84 -74.63 -125.05
CA VAL A 16 34.78 -73.68 -124.65
C VAL A 16 33.85 -74.26 -123.58
N ILE A 17 33.57 -75.56 -123.60
CA ILE A 17 32.82 -76.24 -122.54
C ILE A 17 33.63 -76.23 -121.24
N ASN A 18 34.91 -76.62 -121.25
CA ASN A 18 35.78 -76.56 -120.07
C ASN A 18 35.92 -75.12 -119.52
N ASP A 19 36.01 -74.11 -120.39
CA ASP A 19 36.05 -72.69 -120.02
C ASP A 19 34.74 -72.27 -119.33
N LYS A 20 33.58 -72.77 -119.79
CA LYS A 20 32.28 -72.51 -119.15
C LYS A 20 32.01 -73.33 -117.90
N GLU A 21 32.53 -74.55 -117.81
CA GLU A 21 32.51 -75.36 -116.58
C GLU A 21 33.38 -74.72 -115.50
N THR A 22 34.56 -74.20 -115.85
CA THR A 22 35.43 -73.46 -114.91
C THR A 22 34.88 -72.08 -114.54
N GLU A 23 34.28 -71.32 -115.48
CA GLU A 23 33.50 -70.12 -115.12
C GLU A 23 32.36 -70.44 -114.15
N LEU A 24 31.56 -71.48 -114.43
CA LEU A 24 30.46 -71.90 -113.56
C LEU A 24 30.96 -72.34 -112.18
N GLN A 25 32.07 -73.08 -112.11
CA GLN A 25 32.70 -73.46 -110.84
C GLN A 25 33.14 -72.21 -110.06
N VAL A 26 33.81 -71.25 -110.69
CA VAL A 26 34.23 -69.99 -110.04
C VAL A 26 33.02 -69.17 -109.58
N PHE A 27 31.91 -69.15 -110.32
CA PHE A 27 30.66 -68.52 -109.89
C PHE A 27 29.96 -69.28 -108.75
N GLN A 28 30.06 -70.61 -108.70
CA GLN A 28 29.56 -71.45 -107.60
C GLN A 28 30.38 -71.21 -106.33
N GLU A 29 31.71 -71.36 -106.39
CA GLU A 29 32.63 -71.08 -105.27
C GLU A 29 32.46 -69.65 -104.72
N ARG A 30 32.26 -68.66 -105.61
CA ARG A 30 31.96 -67.28 -105.20
C ARG A 30 30.59 -67.16 -104.53
N THR A 31 29.57 -67.85 -105.03
CA THR A 31 28.22 -67.85 -104.44
C THR A 31 28.24 -68.52 -103.06
N GLU A 32 28.90 -69.67 -102.91
CA GLU A 32 29.09 -70.34 -101.62
C GLU A 32 29.88 -69.48 -100.63
N SER A 33 30.93 -68.80 -101.08
CA SER A 33 31.70 -67.85 -100.27
C SER A 33 30.85 -66.66 -99.81
N LEU A 34 29.95 -66.15 -100.65
CA LEU A 34 29.02 -65.08 -100.30
C LEU A 34 27.90 -65.55 -99.35
N LEU A 35 27.35 -66.74 -99.56
CA LEU A 35 26.36 -67.35 -98.66
C LEU A 35 26.95 -67.61 -97.27
N LYS A 36 28.18 -68.13 -97.20
CA LYS A 36 28.89 -68.29 -95.93
C LYS A 36 29.15 -66.93 -95.25
N GLN A 37 29.60 -65.93 -96.00
CA GLN A 37 29.77 -64.58 -95.47
C GLN A 37 28.45 -63.94 -95.01
N LEU A 38 27.31 -64.30 -95.61
CA LEU A 38 26.00 -63.87 -95.14
C LEU A 38 25.67 -64.53 -93.79
N GLN A 39 25.80 -65.85 -93.68
CA GLN A 39 25.59 -66.59 -92.42
C GLN A 39 26.51 -66.07 -91.30
N ASP A 40 27.81 -65.89 -91.55
CA ASP A 40 28.78 -65.34 -90.60
C ASP A 40 28.38 -63.93 -90.11
N ARG A 41 27.57 -63.19 -90.89
CA ARG A 41 27.06 -61.86 -90.53
C ARG A 41 25.72 -61.93 -89.81
N GLU A 42 24.82 -62.83 -90.21
CA GLU A 42 23.55 -63.07 -89.54
C GLU A 42 23.77 -63.61 -88.13
N ASP A 43 24.65 -64.60 -87.95
CA ASP A 43 25.06 -65.14 -86.64
C ASP A 43 25.67 -64.05 -85.76
N LYS A 44 26.48 -63.16 -86.35
CA LYS A 44 27.06 -62.01 -85.65
C LYS A 44 26.01 -60.96 -85.27
N CYS A 45 25.01 -60.71 -86.13
CA CYS A 45 23.88 -59.83 -85.82
C CYS A 45 23.01 -60.40 -84.69
N GLN A 46 22.72 -61.70 -84.69
CA GLN A 46 22.02 -62.38 -83.60
C GLN A 46 22.81 -62.28 -82.28
N SER A 47 24.12 -62.54 -82.32
CA SER A 47 25.01 -62.42 -81.17
C SER A 47 25.06 -60.98 -80.60
N LEU A 48 25.10 -59.97 -81.47
CA LEU A 48 25.04 -58.56 -81.08
C LEU A 48 23.66 -58.17 -80.52
N GLN A 49 22.57 -58.70 -81.07
CA GLN A 49 21.21 -58.47 -80.56
C GLN A 49 21.06 -59.03 -79.14
N LEU A 50 21.45 -60.28 -78.91
CA LEU A 50 21.43 -60.89 -77.56
C LEU A 50 22.30 -60.14 -76.54
N SER A 51 23.41 -59.55 -77.00
CA SER A 51 24.26 -58.68 -76.17
C SER A 51 23.55 -57.36 -75.84
N LEU A 52 22.91 -56.73 -76.82
CA LEU A 52 22.13 -55.50 -76.66
C LEU A 52 20.94 -55.71 -75.72
N ASP A 53 20.14 -56.75 -75.92
CA ASP A 53 18.99 -57.09 -75.07
C ASP A 53 19.41 -57.32 -73.61
N ARG A 54 20.55 -58.03 -73.41
CA ARG A 54 21.14 -58.25 -72.08
C ARG A 54 21.61 -56.94 -71.43
N LEU A 55 22.21 -56.03 -72.20
CA LEU A 55 22.66 -54.72 -71.70
C LEU A 55 21.47 -53.82 -71.38
N SER A 56 20.44 -53.77 -72.22
CA SER A 56 19.19 -53.03 -71.97
C SER A 56 18.46 -53.53 -70.72
N LEU A 57 18.37 -54.85 -70.52
CA LEU A 57 17.81 -55.42 -69.29
C LEU A 57 18.66 -55.10 -68.05
N SER A 58 19.98 -55.00 -68.20
CA SER A 58 20.89 -54.60 -67.10
C SER A 58 20.77 -53.11 -66.79
N LEU A 59 20.57 -52.27 -67.79
CA LEU A 59 20.35 -50.83 -67.63
C LEU A 59 19.03 -50.54 -66.92
N ALA A 60 17.92 -51.12 -67.39
CA ALA A 60 16.60 -50.94 -66.78
C ALA A 60 16.58 -51.32 -65.29
N LYS A 61 17.25 -52.42 -64.90
CA LYS A 61 17.43 -52.82 -63.49
C LYS A 61 18.28 -51.84 -62.68
N SER A 62 19.26 -51.20 -63.32
CA SER A 62 20.07 -50.15 -62.68
C SER A 62 19.28 -48.86 -62.48
N GLU A 63 18.43 -48.49 -63.45
CA GLU A 63 17.55 -47.31 -63.39
C GLU A 63 16.45 -47.48 -62.34
N GLU A 64 15.84 -48.67 -62.24
CA GLU A 64 14.92 -49.05 -61.16
C GLU A 64 15.61 -48.97 -59.79
N GLY A 65 16.83 -49.51 -59.68
CA GLY A 65 17.66 -49.39 -58.48
C GLY A 65 17.93 -47.94 -58.09
N GLU A 66 18.36 -47.09 -59.03
CA GLU A 66 18.62 -45.68 -58.80
C GLU A 66 17.35 -44.92 -58.39
N SER A 67 16.21 -45.21 -59.02
CA SER A 67 14.90 -44.66 -58.66
C SER A 67 14.51 -45.03 -57.22
N SER A 68 14.71 -46.29 -56.82
CA SER A 68 14.45 -46.74 -55.44
C SER A 68 15.33 -46.00 -54.41
N LEU A 69 16.61 -45.77 -54.74
CA LEU A 69 17.54 -45.02 -53.89
C LEU A 69 17.18 -43.53 -53.81
N LYS A 70 16.81 -42.90 -54.93
CA LYS A 70 16.30 -41.52 -54.97
C LYS A 70 15.07 -41.34 -54.07
N ASN A 71 14.08 -42.23 -54.19
CA ASN A 71 12.88 -42.23 -53.35
C ASN A 71 13.22 -42.43 -51.86
N ARG A 72 14.19 -43.30 -51.54
CA ARG A 72 14.65 -43.51 -50.16
C ARG A 72 15.36 -42.28 -49.59
N VAL A 73 16.23 -41.63 -50.37
CA VAL A 73 16.92 -40.39 -49.98
C VAL A 73 15.93 -39.25 -49.77
N GLN A 74 14.94 -39.08 -50.66
CA GLN A 74 13.87 -38.09 -50.50
C GLN A 74 13.06 -38.32 -49.21
N THR A 75 12.71 -39.57 -48.91
CA THR A 75 12.01 -39.96 -47.67
C THR A 75 12.83 -39.63 -46.43
N LEU A 76 14.14 -39.94 -46.45
CA LEU A 76 15.05 -39.64 -45.35
C LEU A 76 15.25 -38.14 -45.14
N ASN A 77 15.36 -37.35 -46.23
CA ASN A 77 15.45 -35.89 -46.15
C ASN A 77 14.17 -35.25 -45.58
N MET A 78 12.98 -35.79 -45.93
CA MET A 78 11.71 -35.32 -45.35
C MET A 78 11.63 -35.62 -43.85
N SER A 79 12.05 -36.81 -43.43
CA SER A 79 12.13 -37.20 -42.01
C SER A 79 13.16 -36.36 -41.23
N LEU A 80 14.33 -36.11 -41.81
CA LEU A 80 15.38 -35.29 -41.21
C LEU A 80 14.94 -33.83 -41.04
N THR A 81 14.31 -33.24 -42.04
CA THR A 81 13.79 -31.87 -41.95
C THR A 81 12.64 -31.77 -40.94
N GLN A 82 11.72 -32.73 -40.91
CA GLN A 82 10.68 -32.83 -39.89
C GLN A 82 11.28 -32.90 -38.47
N SER A 83 12.23 -33.80 -38.23
CA SER A 83 12.93 -33.95 -36.95
C SER A 83 13.69 -32.68 -36.54
N THR A 84 14.30 -31.99 -37.51
CA THR A 84 14.96 -30.69 -37.28
C THR A 84 13.96 -29.61 -36.84
N THR A 85 12.78 -29.52 -37.49
CA THR A 85 11.72 -28.58 -37.07
C THR A 85 11.18 -28.91 -35.67
N GLN A 86 10.91 -30.19 -35.38
CA GLN A 86 10.47 -30.63 -34.05
C GLN A 86 11.51 -30.31 -32.96
N THR A 87 12.80 -30.44 -33.27
CA THR A 87 13.89 -30.09 -32.35
C THR A 87 13.93 -28.58 -32.09
N SER A 88 13.72 -27.75 -33.13
CA SER A 88 13.60 -26.29 -32.99
C SER A 88 12.39 -25.89 -32.12
N ASP A 89 11.22 -26.47 -32.36
CA ASP A 89 10.00 -26.23 -31.58
C ASP A 89 10.17 -26.62 -30.11
N LEU A 90 10.87 -27.73 -29.83
CA LEU A 90 11.19 -28.16 -28.47
C LEU A 90 12.21 -27.23 -27.80
N GLN A 91 13.20 -26.72 -28.54
CA GLN A 91 14.15 -25.75 -28.01
C GLN A 91 13.48 -24.41 -27.66
N GLU A 92 12.53 -23.91 -28.47
CA GLU A 92 11.76 -22.71 -28.13
C GLU A 92 10.88 -22.92 -26.89
N LYS A 93 10.25 -24.10 -26.76
CA LYS A 93 9.50 -24.50 -25.56
C LYS A 93 10.40 -24.57 -24.31
N ILE A 94 11.60 -25.13 -24.43
CA ILE A 94 12.58 -25.16 -23.33
C ILE A 94 12.98 -23.74 -22.92
N ASN A 95 13.31 -22.86 -23.88
CA ASN A 95 13.72 -21.48 -23.61
C ASN A 95 12.58 -20.68 -22.93
N THR A 96 11.34 -20.82 -23.41
CA THR A 96 10.17 -20.13 -22.83
C THR A 96 9.85 -20.64 -21.42
N LEU A 97 9.96 -21.94 -21.16
CA LEU A 97 9.82 -22.51 -19.81
C LEU A 97 10.94 -22.06 -18.86
N GLN A 98 12.20 -22.00 -19.32
CA GLN A 98 13.32 -21.47 -18.53
C GLN A 98 13.09 -20.01 -18.11
N HIS A 99 12.61 -19.16 -19.03
CA HIS A 99 12.23 -17.78 -18.69
C HIS A 99 11.04 -17.72 -17.70
N ALA A 100 10.02 -18.58 -17.86
CA ALA A 100 8.89 -18.64 -16.93
C ALA A 100 9.32 -19.06 -15.51
N VAL A 101 10.20 -20.06 -15.39
CA VAL A 101 10.77 -20.49 -14.10
C VAL A 101 11.61 -19.39 -13.48
N SER A 102 12.49 -18.73 -14.24
CA SER A 102 13.34 -17.64 -13.75
C SER A 102 12.52 -16.45 -13.23
N ASN A 103 11.45 -16.08 -13.96
CA ASN A 103 10.51 -15.06 -13.51
C ASN A 103 9.81 -15.48 -12.20
N SER A 104 9.26 -16.71 -12.15
CA SER A 104 8.59 -17.24 -10.97
C SER A 104 9.52 -17.32 -9.74
N GLU A 105 10.80 -17.62 -9.93
CA GLU A 105 11.79 -17.56 -8.86
C GLU A 105 12.01 -16.12 -8.35
N SER A 106 12.04 -15.13 -9.24
CA SER A 106 12.21 -13.74 -8.86
C SER A 106 10.99 -13.21 -8.07
N ASP A 107 9.77 -13.53 -8.52
CA ASP A 107 8.54 -13.22 -7.80
C ASP A 107 8.50 -13.92 -6.43
N ARG A 108 8.94 -15.18 -6.35
CA ARG A 108 9.04 -15.92 -5.08
C ARG A 108 10.01 -15.25 -4.09
N ARG A 109 11.14 -14.70 -4.55
CA ARG A 109 12.10 -13.94 -3.71
C ARG A 109 11.46 -12.64 -3.20
N VAL A 110 10.85 -11.86 -4.09
CA VAL A 110 10.16 -10.60 -3.73
C VAL A 110 8.98 -10.83 -2.75
N LEU A 111 8.25 -11.94 -2.88
CA LEU A 111 7.21 -12.33 -1.92
C LEU A 111 7.79 -12.77 -0.58
N GLN A 112 8.93 -13.48 -0.57
CA GLN A 112 9.64 -13.88 0.65
C GLN A 112 10.19 -12.67 1.42
N GLU A 113 10.75 -11.67 0.72
CA GLU A 113 11.20 -10.39 1.30
C GLU A 113 10.03 -9.62 1.94
N LYS A 114 8.90 -9.51 1.22
CA LYS A 114 7.68 -8.85 1.74
C LYS A 114 7.11 -9.56 2.96
N LEU A 115 7.08 -10.89 2.96
CA LEU A 115 6.65 -11.70 4.11
C LEU A 115 7.52 -11.41 5.34
N GLU A 116 8.83 -11.32 5.16
CA GLU A 116 9.78 -11.08 6.24
C GLU A 116 9.70 -9.63 6.77
N GLN A 117 9.53 -8.64 5.89
CA GLN A 117 9.24 -7.26 6.31
C GLN A 117 7.95 -7.17 7.14
N VAL A 118 6.88 -7.88 6.74
CA VAL A 118 5.62 -7.91 7.50
C VAL A 118 5.79 -8.59 8.87
N ARG A 119 6.62 -9.65 8.96
CA ARG A 119 6.97 -10.29 10.24
C ARG A 119 7.75 -9.36 11.16
N GLN A 120 8.72 -8.63 10.63
CA GLN A 120 9.50 -7.65 11.40
C GLN A 120 8.61 -6.52 11.91
N ASN A 121 7.75 -5.97 11.05
CA ASN A 121 6.76 -4.96 11.45
C ASN A 121 5.82 -5.51 12.54
N LEU A 122 5.36 -6.76 12.45
CA LEU A 122 4.51 -7.39 13.45
C LEU A 122 5.22 -7.60 14.79
N THR A 123 6.51 -7.99 14.80
CA THR A 123 7.26 -8.11 16.07
C THR A 123 7.50 -6.74 16.71
N GLU A 124 7.73 -5.71 15.91
CA GLU A 124 7.89 -4.33 16.40
C GLU A 124 6.58 -3.77 16.98
N CYS A 125 5.45 -3.91 16.28
CA CYS A 125 4.13 -3.54 16.83
C CYS A 125 3.80 -4.31 18.13
N LYS A 126 4.26 -5.57 18.27
CA LYS A 126 4.11 -6.32 19.53
C LYS A 126 4.95 -5.73 20.68
N LYS A 127 6.21 -5.34 20.43
CA LYS A 127 7.04 -4.65 21.45
C LYS A 127 6.37 -3.33 21.89
N GLN A 128 5.93 -2.53 20.93
CA GLN A 128 5.26 -1.25 21.19
C GLN A 128 3.96 -1.45 21.99
N ASN A 129 3.19 -2.50 21.71
CA ASN A 129 2.01 -2.86 22.48
C ASN A 129 2.35 -3.23 23.94
N VAL A 130 3.43 -3.99 24.18
CA VAL A 130 3.92 -4.30 25.55
C VAL A 130 4.32 -3.02 26.30
N VAL A 131 5.11 -2.14 25.67
CA VAL A 131 5.52 -0.85 26.28
C VAL A 131 4.31 0.04 26.59
N LEU A 132 3.28 0.05 25.73
CA LEU A 132 2.04 0.77 26.01
C LEU A 132 1.24 0.15 27.17
N ILE A 133 1.19 -1.18 27.29
CA ILE A 133 0.56 -1.88 28.42
C ILE A 133 1.31 -1.56 29.74
N GLU A 134 2.64 -1.55 29.71
CA GLU A 134 3.47 -1.17 30.86
C GLU A 134 3.25 0.29 31.25
N ARG A 135 3.18 1.22 30.28
CA ARG A 135 2.89 2.63 30.57
C ARG A 135 1.49 2.85 31.11
N VAL A 136 0.48 2.11 30.63
CA VAL A 136 -0.89 2.15 31.18
C VAL A 136 -0.91 1.63 32.61
N LYS A 137 -0.23 0.52 32.92
CA LYS A 137 -0.09 0.01 34.29
C LYS A 137 0.57 1.02 35.22
N GLN A 138 1.67 1.66 34.78
CA GLN A 138 2.32 2.69 35.58
C GLN A 138 1.36 3.86 35.85
N LEU A 139 0.65 4.36 34.84
CA LEU A 139 -0.33 5.44 35.01
C LEU A 139 -1.51 5.07 35.91
N GLN A 140 -1.87 3.79 35.99
CA GLN A 140 -2.88 3.29 36.93
C GLN A 140 -2.36 3.33 38.38
N THR A 141 -1.09 2.97 38.63
CA THR A 141 -0.44 3.13 39.93
C THR A 141 -0.27 4.61 40.31
N ASP A 142 0.25 5.42 39.39
CA ASP A 142 0.43 6.87 39.55
C ASP A 142 -0.91 7.55 39.96
N LEU A 143 -2.03 7.08 39.37
CA LEU A 143 -3.39 7.53 39.70
C LEU A 143 -3.84 7.06 41.08
N SER A 144 -3.69 5.78 41.44
CA SER A 144 -4.13 5.28 42.75
C SER A 144 -3.37 5.94 43.90
N ASP A 145 -2.07 6.18 43.73
CA ASP A 145 -1.25 6.88 44.73
C ASP A 145 -1.69 8.35 44.88
N SER A 146 -2.04 9.00 43.77
CA SER A 146 -2.60 10.36 43.75
C SER A 146 -3.98 10.44 44.40
N GLU A 147 -4.85 9.44 44.19
CA GLU A 147 -6.16 9.35 44.82
C GLU A 147 -6.08 9.11 46.33
N LEU A 148 -5.17 8.21 46.77
CA LEU A 148 -4.85 8.01 48.18
C LEU A 148 -4.37 9.33 48.81
N ARG A 149 -3.42 10.02 48.17
CA ARG A 149 -2.90 11.30 48.67
C ARG A 149 -3.95 12.41 48.72
N ARG A 150 -4.88 12.46 47.76
CA ARG A 150 -6.05 13.37 47.82
C ARG A 150 -6.94 13.04 49.03
N ASN A 151 -7.26 11.76 49.24
CA ASN A 151 -8.08 11.31 50.36
C ASN A 151 -7.44 11.64 51.73
N GLU A 152 -6.11 11.49 51.87
CA GLU A 152 -5.35 11.92 53.05
C GLU A 152 -5.50 13.42 53.33
N LEU A 153 -5.28 14.25 52.31
CA LEU A 153 -5.34 15.71 52.43
C LEU A 153 -6.76 16.20 52.73
N GLU A 154 -7.78 15.60 52.12
CA GLU A 154 -9.18 15.86 52.48
C GLU A 154 -9.49 15.46 53.94
N GLY A 155 -8.93 14.36 54.43
CA GLY A 155 -9.02 13.97 55.84
C GLY A 155 -8.39 15.01 56.76
N GLN A 156 -7.21 15.53 56.41
CA GLN A 156 -6.54 16.59 57.16
C GLN A 156 -7.36 17.89 57.18
N VAL A 157 -7.91 18.32 56.05
CA VAL A 157 -8.77 19.51 55.95
C VAL A 157 -10.06 19.35 56.77
N ARG A 158 -10.72 18.18 56.72
CA ARG A 158 -11.90 17.89 57.56
C ARG A 158 -11.55 17.99 59.05
N ASN A 159 -10.44 17.39 59.48
CA ASN A 159 -9.99 17.43 60.87
C ASN A 159 -9.64 18.86 61.34
N GLN A 160 -8.97 19.65 60.48
CA GLN A 160 -8.66 21.06 60.76
C GLN A 160 -9.93 21.91 60.87
N ASN A 161 -10.92 21.72 60.00
CA ASN A 161 -12.20 22.41 60.09
C ASN A 161 -12.96 22.06 61.39
N THR A 162 -13.00 20.79 61.80
CA THR A 162 -13.60 20.39 63.09
C THR A 162 -12.91 21.08 64.27
N LEU A 163 -11.57 21.14 64.27
CA LEU A 163 -10.80 21.82 65.32
C LEU A 163 -11.00 23.36 65.30
N LEU A 164 -11.20 23.95 64.11
CA LEU A 164 -11.52 25.37 63.95
C LEU A 164 -12.89 25.70 64.57
N VAL A 165 -13.91 24.89 64.29
CA VAL A 165 -15.26 25.06 64.85
C VAL A 165 -15.23 24.93 66.38
N GLN A 166 -14.56 23.91 66.92
CA GLN A 166 -14.39 23.76 68.38
C GLN A 166 -13.67 24.97 69.02
N ARG A 167 -12.67 25.54 68.34
CA ARG A 167 -12.03 26.79 68.78
C ARG A 167 -12.99 27.98 68.76
N GLN A 168 -13.79 28.15 67.69
CA GLN A 168 -14.79 29.21 67.61
C GLN A 168 -15.89 29.06 68.69
N GLU A 169 -16.31 27.84 69.01
CA GLU A 169 -17.27 27.59 70.10
C GLU A 169 -16.69 27.99 71.47
N THR A 170 -15.47 27.52 71.79
CA THR A 170 -14.78 27.89 73.04
C THR A 170 -14.45 29.39 73.13
N GLU A 171 -14.13 30.03 72.02
CA GLU A 171 -13.93 31.48 71.94
C GLU A 171 -15.24 32.25 72.17
N GLN A 172 -16.35 31.81 71.56
CA GLN A 172 -17.68 32.39 71.84
C GLN A 172 -18.10 32.23 73.29
N GLU A 173 -17.82 31.09 73.93
CA GLU A 173 -18.03 30.94 75.38
C GLU A 173 -17.17 31.91 76.19
N ALA A 174 -15.90 32.07 75.84
CA ALA A 174 -15.01 33.02 76.50
C ALA A 174 -15.51 34.46 76.35
N MET A 175 -15.93 34.87 75.14
CA MET A 175 -16.54 36.19 74.90
C MET A 175 -17.83 36.40 75.70
N LYS A 176 -18.70 35.39 75.81
CA LYS A 176 -19.92 35.45 76.64
C LYS A 176 -19.57 35.62 78.13
N ARG A 177 -18.57 34.88 78.64
CA ARG A 177 -18.07 35.02 80.03
C ARG A 177 -17.46 36.40 80.28
N VAL A 178 -16.64 36.91 79.37
CA VAL A 178 -16.05 38.25 79.46
C VAL A 178 -17.14 39.33 79.44
N SER A 179 -18.11 39.25 78.52
CA SER A 179 -19.24 40.17 78.47
C SER A 179 -20.02 40.21 79.78
N HIS A 180 -20.34 39.04 80.35
CA HIS A 180 -21.02 38.94 81.64
C HIS A 180 -20.21 39.61 82.77
N LEU A 181 -18.92 39.27 82.91
CA LEU A 181 -18.02 39.87 83.90
C LEU A 181 -17.84 41.38 83.72
N THR A 182 -17.85 41.91 82.48
CA THR A 182 -17.80 43.36 82.25
C THR A 182 -19.09 44.06 82.70
N HIS A 183 -20.25 43.42 82.54
CA HIS A 183 -21.52 43.95 83.02
C HIS A 183 -21.62 43.89 84.55
N GLU A 184 -21.20 42.80 85.19
CA GLU A 184 -21.10 42.70 86.65
C GLU A 184 -20.15 43.76 87.23
N LYS A 185 -18.96 43.93 86.62
CA LYS A 185 -18.01 45.00 86.97
C LYS A 185 -18.68 46.38 86.87
N GLN A 186 -19.42 46.65 85.80
CA GLN A 186 -20.14 47.92 85.64
C GLN A 186 -21.17 48.12 86.75
N GLN A 187 -22.03 47.13 87.03
CA GLN A 187 -22.99 47.21 88.13
C GLN A 187 -22.33 47.43 89.50
N LEU A 188 -21.19 46.78 89.75
CA LEU A 188 -20.42 46.96 90.99
C LEU A 188 -19.79 48.36 91.05
N GLN A 189 -19.35 48.91 89.92
CA GLN A 189 -18.78 50.26 89.82
C GLN A 189 -19.86 51.36 89.94
N GLU A 190 -21.09 51.10 89.46
CA GLU A 190 -22.27 51.93 89.70
C GLU A 190 -22.69 51.90 91.18
N LYS A 191 -22.75 50.71 91.80
CA LYS A 191 -22.98 50.56 93.25
C LYS A 191 -21.91 51.26 94.08
N LEU A 192 -20.63 51.14 93.70
CA LEU A 192 -19.50 51.81 94.35
C LEU A 192 -19.60 53.33 94.24
N THR A 193 -19.91 53.87 93.06
CA THR A 193 -20.05 55.33 92.88
C THR A 193 -21.30 55.90 93.55
N LEU A 194 -22.39 55.12 93.65
CA LEU A 194 -23.54 55.47 94.49
C LEU A 194 -23.17 55.48 95.98
N ALA A 195 -22.46 54.47 96.48
CA ALA A 195 -21.98 54.43 97.85
C ALA A 195 -20.99 55.57 98.15
N GLN A 196 -20.08 55.90 97.23
CA GLN A 196 -19.18 57.06 97.35
C GLN A 196 -19.95 58.39 97.40
N LYS A 197 -21.01 58.55 96.58
CA LYS A 197 -21.90 59.72 96.65
C LYS A 197 -22.67 59.79 97.97
N GLN A 198 -23.16 58.66 98.49
CA GLN A 198 -23.81 58.59 99.79
C GLN A 198 -22.84 58.91 100.94
N ILE A 199 -21.61 58.39 100.91
CA ILE A 199 -20.56 58.73 101.88
C ILE A 199 -20.22 60.22 101.80
N ALA A 200 -20.06 60.79 100.60
CA ALA A 200 -19.79 62.21 100.43
C ALA A 200 -20.97 63.10 100.90
N ALA A 201 -22.21 62.68 100.68
CA ALA A 201 -23.40 63.34 101.18
C ALA A 201 -23.50 63.25 102.71
N ILE A 202 -23.27 62.08 103.32
CA ILE A 202 -23.23 61.91 104.78
C ILE A 202 -22.06 62.67 105.41
N GLU A 203 -20.91 62.78 104.72
CA GLU A 203 -19.83 63.66 105.14
C GLU A 203 -20.20 65.14 105.04
N GLN A 204 -20.97 65.54 104.03
CA GLN A 204 -21.47 66.90 103.91
C GLN A 204 -22.53 67.20 104.98
N GLU A 205 -23.53 66.34 105.17
CA GLU A 205 -24.50 66.41 106.28
C GLU A 205 -23.80 66.37 107.64
N LYS A 206 -22.72 65.61 107.81
CA LYS A 206 -21.88 65.64 109.01
C LYS A 206 -21.21 67.01 109.15
N ARG A 207 -20.55 67.55 108.12
CA ARG A 207 -19.92 68.88 108.17
C ARG A 207 -20.96 69.99 108.35
N GLU A 208 -22.18 69.83 107.84
CA GLU A 208 -23.29 70.76 108.01
C GLU A 208 -23.96 70.64 109.38
N THR A 209 -24.07 69.44 109.96
CA THR A 209 -24.50 69.25 111.36
C THR A 209 -23.40 69.61 112.35
N GLU A 210 -22.12 69.53 111.99
CA GLU A 210 -21.00 70.11 112.76
C GLU A 210 -21.01 71.64 112.64
N ARG A 211 -21.19 72.22 111.45
CA ARG A 211 -21.40 73.68 111.25
C ARG A 211 -22.67 74.18 111.94
N ASN A 212 -23.75 73.40 111.94
CA ASN A 212 -25.01 73.74 112.63
C ASN A 212 -24.93 73.49 114.13
N LYS A 213 -24.15 72.52 114.61
CA LYS A 213 -23.78 72.39 116.03
C LYS A 213 -22.92 73.57 116.45
N VAL A 214 -21.93 73.99 115.65
CA VAL A 214 -21.10 75.17 115.91
C VAL A 214 -21.92 76.45 115.81
N ARG A 215 -22.92 76.55 114.92
CA ARG A 215 -23.92 77.64 114.93
C ARG A 215 -24.76 77.58 116.20
N LEU A 216 -25.41 76.47 116.52
CA LEU A 216 -26.24 76.33 117.72
C LEU A 216 -25.44 76.48 119.03
N GLU A 217 -24.15 76.13 119.06
CA GLU A 217 -23.23 76.46 120.15
C GLU A 217 -22.84 77.95 120.13
N LYS A 218 -22.60 78.56 118.96
CA LYS A 218 -22.43 80.01 118.81
C LYS A 218 -23.70 80.79 119.15
N ASP A 219 -24.90 80.24 118.95
CA ASP A 219 -26.21 80.86 119.15
C ASP A 219 -26.69 80.65 120.58
N LYS A 220 -26.40 79.49 121.19
CA LYS A 220 -26.48 79.26 122.65
C LYS A 220 -25.49 80.15 123.40
N ASN A 221 -24.27 80.29 122.87
CA ASN A 221 -23.28 81.22 123.41
C ASN A 221 -23.59 82.67 123.04
N ALA A 222 -24.35 82.95 121.97
CA ALA A 222 -24.83 84.30 121.64
C ALA A 222 -26.02 84.67 122.52
N LEU A 223 -26.95 83.77 122.82
CA LEU A 223 -27.99 84.00 123.82
C LEU A 223 -27.39 84.18 125.22
N LYS A 224 -26.25 83.54 125.51
CA LYS A 224 -25.42 83.89 126.67
C LYS A 224 -24.69 85.23 126.53
N LYS A 225 -24.21 85.64 125.36
CA LYS A 225 -23.42 86.90 125.15
C LYS A 225 -24.25 88.13 124.78
N THR A 226 -25.50 88.00 124.37
CA THR A 226 -26.48 89.08 124.34
C THR A 226 -27.03 89.36 125.74
N LEU A 227 -26.73 88.49 126.71
CA LEU A 227 -26.81 88.77 128.15
C LEU A 227 -25.46 89.27 128.67
N ASP A 228 -24.38 88.50 128.49
CA ASP A 228 -22.99 88.86 128.78
C ASP A 228 -22.39 89.81 127.71
N ARG A 229 -23.09 90.94 127.50
CA ARG A 229 -22.64 92.17 126.82
C ARG A 229 -22.45 92.02 125.29
N VAL A 230 -22.95 92.93 124.44
CA VAL A 230 -22.62 94.38 124.42
C VAL A 230 -21.10 94.66 124.47
N GLU A 231 -20.23 93.65 124.48
CA GLU A 231 -18.79 93.79 124.30
C GLU A 231 -18.33 93.23 122.95
N ARG A 232 -18.00 94.16 122.06
CA ARG A 232 -16.87 94.10 121.11
C ARG A 232 -16.77 92.83 120.27
N GLU A 233 -17.65 92.77 119.28
CA GLU A 233 -17.28 92.78 117.85
C GLU A 233 -16.18 91.82 117.29
N LYS A 234 -16.54 91.13 116.18
CA LYS A 234 -15.66 90.77 115.01
C LYS A 234 -14.62 89.63 115.23
N LEU A 235 -14.18 88.79 114.25
CA LEU A 235 -14.49 88.60 112.80
C LEU A 235 -14.21 87.12 112.31
N GLN A 236 -14.16 86.84 110.99
CA GLN A 236 -14.21 85.52 110.25
C GLN A 236 -12.90 84.67 110.23
N HIS A 237 -12.75 83.37 109.84
CA HIS A 237 -13.40 82.37 108.93
C HIS A 237 -13.10 82.53 107.39
N GLU A 238 -12.95 81.55 106.46
CA GLU A 238 -12.80 80.06 106.29
C GLU A 238 -12.26 79.81 104.81
N GLU A 239 -11.80 78.69 104.21
CA GLU A 239 -11.63 77.23 104.51
C GLU A 239 -10.26 76.61 103.98
N LEU A 240 -10.17 75.95 102.79
CA LEU A 240 -9.13 74.92 102.45
C LEU A 240 -8.86 74.60 100.93
N LYS A 241 -7.81 73.78 100.64
CA LYS A 241 -7.60 72.76 99.55
C LYS A 241 -7.03 73.09 98.13
N ILE A 242 -6.44 72.04 97.51
CA ILE A 242 -5.93 71.88 96.12
C ILE A 242 -6.24 70.44 95.63
N VAL A 243 -6.37 70.21 94.31
CA VAL A 243 -6.44 68.88 93.66
C VAL A 243 -5.54 68.85 92.40
N ASP A 244 -4.97 67.68 92.06
CA ASP A 244 -3.93 67.51 91.03
C ASP A 244 -4.48 67.18 89.63
N LYS A 245 -3.72 67.53 88.58
CA LYS A 245 -4.10 67.41 87.15
C LYS A 245 -3.21 66.45 86.35
N SER A 246 -2.04 66.11 86.87
CA SER A 246 -0.89 65.58 86.11
C SER A 246 -0.97 64.12 85.62
N GLY A 247 -2.09 63.43 85.80
CA GLY A 247 -2.27 62.02 85.43
C GLY A 247 -2.75 61.78 83.99
N ILE A 248 -3.75 62.54 83.55
CA ILE A 248 -4.51 62.26 82.32
C ILE A 248 -3.69 62.55 81.04
N GLU A 249 -2.92 63.63 81.07
CA GLU A 249 -2.11 64.11 79.93
C GLU A 249 -1.07 63.05 79.50
N ARG A 250 -0.52 62.27 80.44
CA ARG A 250 0.44 61.17 80.19
C ARG A 250 -0.18 59.85 79.72
N GLN A 251 -1.50 59.77 79.58
CA GLN A 251 -2.19 58.62 78.99
C GLN A 251 -2.69 58.92 77.57
N LEU A 252 -3.06 60.17 77.28
CA LEU A 252 -3.45 60.62 75.94
C LEU A 252 -2.31 60.45 74.93
N GLN A 253 -1.14 61.03 75.23
CA GLN A 253 0.02 61.05 74.33
C GLN A 253 0.46 59.66 73.84
N ARG A 254 0.38 58.63 74.70
CA ARG A 254 0.77 57.25 74.33
C ARG A 254 -0.21 56.59 73.35
N LEU A 255 -1.49 56.94 73.41
CA LEU A 255 -2.49 56.46 72.44
C LEU A 255 -2.36 57.16 71.09
N GLU A 256 -1.86 58.39 71.06
CA GLU A 256 -1.55 59.13 69.82
C GLU A 256 -0.33 58.54 69.10
N GLU A 257 0.73 58.20 69.85
CA GLU A 257 1.93 57.49 69.36
C GLU A 257 1.59 56.08 68.81
N GLU A 258 0.71 55.33 69.50
CA GLU A 258 0.23 54.02 69.05
C GLU A 258 -0.65 54.10 67.79
N ASN A 259 -1.52 55.11 67.69
CA ASN A 259 -2.35 55.33 66.50
C ASN A 259 -1.49 55.68 65.26
N PHE A 260 -0.48 56.55 65.42
CA PHE A 260 0.43 56.93 64.34
C PHE A 260 1.26 55.75 63.81
N THR A 261 1.74 54.87 64.71
CA THR A 261 2.48 53.68 64.30
C THR A 261 1.61 52.63 63.60
N LEU A 262 0.37 52.44 64.04
CA LEU A 262 -0.61 51.59 63.35
C LEU A 262 -0.98 52.12 61.96
N GLN A 263 -1.21 53.43 61.80
CA GLN A 263 -1.50 54.03 60.48
C GLN A 263 -0.35 53.81 59.47
N ARG A 264 0.90 53.92 59.93
CA ARG A 264 2.08 53.64 59.10
C ARG A 264 2.14 52.17 58.67
N GLN A 265 1.87 51.23 59.58
CA GLN A 265 1.83 49.80 59.24
C GLN A 265 0.72 49.48 58.22
N VAL A 266 -0.45 50.13 58.31
CA VAL A 266 -1.54 49.97 57.33
C VAL A 266 -1.10 50.44 55.93
N GLN A 267 -0.41 51.58 55.81
CA GLN A 267 0.13 52.03 54.52
C GLN A 267 1.19 51.07 53.95
N GLU A 268 2.08 50.54 54.80
CA GLU A 268 3.13 49.62 54.37
C GLU A 268 2.55 48.28 53.88
N LEU A 269 1.54 47.74 54.57
CA LEU A 269 0.81 46.54 54.16
C LEU A 269 -0.04 46.76 52.90
N GLN A 270 -0.64 47.95 52.71
CA GLN A 270 -1.34 48.31 51.47
C GLN A 270 -0.37 48.37 50.28
N GLY A 271 0.82 48.92 50.48
CA GLY A 271 1.89 48.90 49.47
C GLY A 271 2.28 47.48 49.07
N GLN A 272 2.62 46.64 50.04
CA GLN A 272 2.99 45.23 49.83
C GLN A 272 1.88 44.42 49.13
N LEU A 273 0.61 44.65 49.48
CA LEU A 273 -0.53 44.02 48.81
C LEU A 273 -0.61 44.43 47.33
N SER A 274 -0.52 45.73 47.03
CA SER A 274 -0.57 46.23 45.65
C SER A 274 0.57 45.71 44.78
N GLU A 275 1.78 45.56 45.35
CA GLU A 275 2.92 44.98 44.64
C GLU A 275 2.71 43.48 44.40
N ALA A 276 2.23 42.73 45.39
CA ALA A 276 1.92 41.30 45.24
C ALA A 276 0.83 41.06 44.19
N GLU A 277 -0.22 41.89 44.15
CA GLU A 277 -1.27 41.87 43.13
C GLU A 277 -0.70 42.17 41.73
N GLN A 278 0.14 43.20 41.59
CA GLN A 278 0.79 43.53 40.31
C GLN A 278 1.71 42.39 39.84
N GLN A 279 2.54 41.83 40.73
CA GLN A 279 3.41 40.70 40.42
C GLN A 279 2.59 39.44 40.07
N HIS A 280 1.40 39.25 40.63
CA HIS A 280 0.50 38.15 40.28
C HIS A 280 -0.14 38.35 38.90
N ALA A 281 -0.65 39.55 38.62
CA ALA A 281 -1.20 39.91 37.31
C ALA A 281 -0.15 39.75 36.19
N GLN A 282 1.09 40.20 36.42
CA GLN A 282 2.19 40.01 35.46
C GLN A 282 2.47 38.53 35.18
N ARG A 283 2.56 37.69 36.23
CA ARG A 283 2.76 36.24 36.10
C ARG A 283 1.64 35.56 35.30
N LEU A 284 0.39 36.01 35.44
CA LEU A 284 -0.73 35.51 34.62
C LEU A 284 -0.60 35.90 33.15
N ILE A 285 -0.16 37.13 32.85
CA ILE A 285 0.09 37.60 31.47
C ILE A 285 1.23 36.79 30.83
N ASP A 286 2.33 36.60 31.54
CA ASP A 286 3.50 35.86 31.06
C ASP A 286 3.16 34.38 30.79
N LEU A 287 2.41 33.74 31.70
CA LEU A 287 1.94 32.37 31.53
C LEU A 287 0.94 32.24 30.37
N THR A 288 0.01 33.18 30.22
CA THR A 288 -0.99 33.16 29.14
C THR A 288 -0.33 33.37 27.76
N THR A 289 0.59 34.32 27.67
CA THR A 289 1.34 34.58 26.41
C THR A 289 2.31 33.45 26.07
N ARG A 290 2.89 32.78 27.07
CA ARG A 290 3.68 31.56 26.88
C ARG A 290 2.84 30.41 26.35
N ASN A 291 1.74 30.06 27.03
CA ASN A 291 0.85 28.97 26.62
C ASN A 291 0.30 29.19 25.20
N ARG A 292 -0.01 30.45 24.85
CA ARG A 292 -0.39 30.84 23.49
C ARG A 292 0.71 30.53 22.47
N LYS A 293 1.96 30.93 22.72
CA LYS A 293 3.10 30.67 21.81
C LYS A 293 3.38 29.17 21.66
N GLU A 294 3.31 28.41 22.76
CA GLU A 294 3.51 26.96 22.73
C GLU A 294 2.39 26.26 21.93
N SER A 295 1.14 26.73 22.04
CA SER A 295 0.02 26.28 21.21
C SER A 295 0.17 26.65 19.72
N GLU A 296 0.59 27.88 19.41
CA GLU A 296 0.85 28.34 18.04
C GLU A 296 1.97 27.51 17.37
N LEU A 297 3.04 27.18 18.11
CA LEU A 297 4.12 26.31 17.64
C LEU A 297 3.67 24.86 17.42
N GLU A 298 2.84 24.29 18.31
CA GLU A 298 2.33 22.93 18.14
C GLU A 298 1.38 22.82 16.95
N VAL A 299 0.53 23.84 16.71
CA VAL A 299 -0.30 23.93 15.49
C VAL A 299 0.56 23.93 14.23
N GLU A 300 1.68 24.66 14.22
CA GLU A 300 2.59 24.70 13.06
C GLU A 300 3.35 23.38 12.87
N ARG A 301 3.71 22.69 13.97
CA ARG A 301 4.28 21.33 13.94
C ARG A 301 3.29 20.31 13.39
N LEU A 302 2.02 20.39 13.77
CA LEU A 302 0.96 19.52 13.28
C LEU A 302 0.65 19.78 11.79
N ARG A 303 0.57 21.06 11.37
CA ARG A 303 0.42 21.46 9.94
C ARG A 303 1.55 20.93 9.06
N THR A 304 2.80 21.07 9.51
CA THR A 304 3.96 20.60 8.73
C THR A 304 4.03 19.07 8.67
N SER A 305 3.63 18.36 9.74
CA SER A 305 3.46 16.91 9.75
C SER A 305 2.34 16.44 8.80
N GLN A 306 1.17 17.09 8.84
CA GLN A 306 0.04 16.86 7.94
C GLN A 306 0.48 17.01 6.46
N LEU A 307 1.11 18.12 6.11
CA LEU A 307 1.54 18.38 4.72
C LEU A 307 2.57 17.33 4.22
N GLN A 308 3.37 16.74 5.12
CA GLN A 308 4.26 15.62 4.76
C GLN A 308 3.48 14.33 4.51
N SER A 309 2.48 14.01 5.35
CA SER A 309 1.66 12.81 5.17
C SER A 309 0.79 12.89 3.91
N GLU A 310 0.21 14.05 3.60
CA GLU A 310 -0.54 14.31 2.37
C GLU A 310 0.31 14.09 1.12
N LYS A 311 1.54 14.61 1.08
CA LYS A 311 2.49 14.37 -0.03
C LYS A 311 2.86 12.88 -0.18
N GLN A 312 2.97 12.14 0.92
CA GLN A 312 3.20 10.69 0.87
C GLN A 312 1.97 9.94 0.34
N LEU A 313 0.76 10.33 0.73
CA LEU A 313 -0.48 9.75 0.22
C LEU A 313 -0.65 10.04 -1.28
N GLU A 314 -0.46 11.29 -1.72
CA GLU A 314 -0.56 11.67 -3.12
C GLU A 314 0.46 10.92 -4.00
N SER A 315 1.67 10.68 -3.49
CA SER A 315 2.70 9.86 -4.14
C SER A 315 2.28 8.38 -4.25
N ARG A 316 1.76 7.79 -3.17
CA ARG A 316 1.21 6.42 -3.18
C ARG A 316 0.06 6.29 -4.17
N GLU A 317 -0.88 7.24 -4.17
CA GLU A 317 -1.98 7.27 -5.12
C GLU A 317 -1.50 7.38 -6.57
N LYS A 318 -0.55 8.28 -6.88
CA LYS A 318 0.04 8.37 -8.24
C LYS A 318 0.63 7.03 -8.68
N ASN A 319 1.36 6.34 -7.80
CA ASN A 319 1.90 5.00 -8.07
C ASN A 319 0.81 3.94 -8.29
N HIS A 320 -0.25 3.92 -7.48
CA HIS A 320 -1.39 3.01 -7.66
C HIS A 320 -2.15 3.30 -8.95
N ARG A 321 -2.43 4.58 -9.27
CA ARG A 321 -3.07 5.00 -10.54
C ARG A 321 -2.25 4.57 -11.76
N MET A 322 -0.91 4.71 -11.71
CA MET A 322 -0.03 4.23 -12.79
C MET A 322 -0.04 2.69 -12.91
N ARG A 323 -0.03 1.95 -11.79
CA ARG A 323 -0.10 0.49 -11.82
C ARG A 323 -1.44 -0.02 -12.34
N ILE A 324 -2.55 0.65 -12.00
CA ILE A 324 -3.88 0.35 -12.54
C ILE A 324 -3.87 0.52 -14.06
N LYS A 325 -3.45 1.68 -14.58
CA LYS A 325 -3.34 1.92 -16.04
C LYS A 325 -2.52 0.86 -16.77
N SER A 326 -1.36 0.51 -16.23
CA SER A 326 -0.50 -0.54 -16.82
C SER A 326 -1.18 -1.92 -16.83
N LEU A 327 -2.04 -2.23 -15.84
CA LEU A 327 -2.84 -3.47 -15.83
C LEU A 327 -4.04 -3.39 -16.78
N GLU A 328 -4.68 -2.23 -16.91
CA GLU A 328 -5.76 -1.98 -17.88
C GLU A 328 -5.24 -2.13 -19.33
N GLU A 329 -4.05 -1.61 -19.63
CA GLU A 329 -3.33 -1.79 -20.90
C GLU A 329 -3.02 -3.27 -21.18
N GLN A 330 -2.54 -4.02 -20.17
CA GLN A 330 -2.29 -5.46 -20.28
C GLN A 330 -3.59 -6.23 -20.58
N ILE A 331 -4.68 -5.94 -19.83
CA ILE A 331 -6.00 -6.55 -20.04
C ILE A 331 -6.54 -6.20 -21.44
N GLY A 332 -6.35 -4.96 -21.92
CA GLY A 332 -6.66 -4.55 -23.28
C GLY A 332 -5.92 -5.40 -24.32
N SER A 333 -4.60 -5.57 -24.16
CA SER A 333 -3.78 -6.38 -25.08
C SER A 333 -4.18 -7.86 -25.09
N LEU A 334 -4.61 -8.42 -23.95
CA LEU A 334 -5.07 -9.80 -23.83
C LEU A 334 -6.46 -9.98 -24.46
N ARG A 335 -7.38 -9.02 -24.27
CA ARG A 335 -8.68 -8.99 -24.96
C ARG A 335 -8.53 -8.90 -26.47
N GLU A 336 -7.56 -8.12 -26.96
CA GLU A 336 -7.27 -7.99 -28.39
C GLU A 336 -6.65 -9.28 -28.97
N GLN A 337 -5.73 -9.92 -28.23
CA GLN A 337 -5.18 -11.24 -28.59
C GLN A 337 -6.26 -12.32 -28.66
N LEU A 338 -7.13 -12.42 -27.64
CA LEU A 338 -8.27 -13.34 -27.63
C LEU A 338 -9.25 -13.05 -28.78
N SER A 339 -9.51 -11.78 -29.09
CA SER A 339 -10.35 -11.39 -30.22
C SER A 339 -9.75 -11.79 -31.58
N ARG A 340 -8.42 -11.72 -31.72
CA ARG A 340 -7.70 -12.24 -32.90
C ARG A 340 -7.78 -13.76 -32.98
N GLU A 341 -7.60 -14.47 -31.86
CA GLU A 341 -7.66 -15.94 -31.80
C GLU A 341 -9.07 -16.49 -32.09
N ILE A 342 -10.12 -15.81 -31.60
CA ILE A 342 -11.51 -16.13 -31.93
C ILE A 342 -11.75 -15.96 -33.44
N ARG A 343 -11.31 -14.85 -34.04
CA ARG A 343 -11.43 -14.63 -35.50
C ARG A 343 -10.67 -15.68 -36.31
N THR A 344 -9.46 -16.06 -35.92
CA THR A 344 -8.73 -17.11 -36.64
C THR A 344 -9.38 -18.48 -36.50
N ARG A 345 -9.98 -18.82 -35.34
CA ARG A 345 -10.80 -20.04 -35.19
C ARG A 345 -12.07 -19.99 -36.03
N GLN A 346 -12.80 -18.86 -36.04
CA GLN A 346 -14.00 -18.69 -36.86
C GLN A 346 -13.68 -18.85 -38.36
N ASN A 347 -12.61 -18.21 -38.83
CA ASN A 347 -12.15 -18.37 -40.21
C ASN A 347 -11.78 -19.83 -40.50
N PHE A 348 -11.04 -20.51 -39.63
CA PHE A 348 -10.66 -21.91 -39.82
C PHE A 348 -11.88 -22.84 -39.88
N ILE A 349 -12.86 -22.64 -38.99
CA ILE A 349 -14.13 -23.38 -39.01
C ILE A 349 -14.88 -23.13 -40.33
N GLN A 350 -14.95 -21.88 -40.79
CA GLN A 350 -15.59 -21.55 -42.07
C GLN A 350 -14.91 -22.21 -43.28
N HIS A 351 -13.57 -22.25 -43.31
CA HIS A 351 -12.82 -22.96 -44.37
C HIS A 351 -13.02 -24.48 -44.27
N SER A 352 -13.10 -25.03 -43.05
CA SER A 352 -13.39 -26.46 -42.84
C SER A 352 -14.80 -26.83 -43.32
N VAL A 353 -15.80 -25.98 -43.08
CA VAL A 353 -17.18 -26.20 -43.55
C VAL A 353 -17.26 -26.09 -45.08
N SER A 354 -16.56 -25.13 -45.69
CA SER A 354 -16.43 -25.05 -47.16
C SER A 354 -15.84 -26.35 -47.72
N ALA A 355 -14.70 -26.79 -47.17
CA ALA A 355 -14.05 -28.03 -47.60
C ALA A 355 -14.92 -29.28 -47.38
N ASP A 356 -15.69 -29.35 -46.28
CA ASP A 356 -16.66 -30.43 -46.04
C ASP A 356 -17.79 -30.43 -47.10
N ASP A 357 -18.28 -29.25 -47.51
CA ASP A 357 -19.31 -29.12 -48.55
C ASP A 357 -18.76 -29.37 -49.98
N GLU A 358 -17.52 -28.96 -50.26
CA GLU A 358 -16.76 -29.32 -51.46
C GLU A 358 -16.57 -30.85 -51.56
N ILE A 359 -16.17 -31.50 -50.47
CA ILE A 359 -16.02 -32.96 -50.36
C ILE A 359 -17.38 -33.67 -50.56
N ARG A 360 -18.47 -33.15 -49.97
CA ARG A 360 -19.84 -33.66 -50.22
C ARG A 360 -20.23 -33.53 -51.69
N SER A 361 -19.93 -32.40 -52.33
CA SER A 361 -20.20 -32.17 -53.75
C SER A 361 -19.45 -33.18 -54.64
N LEU A 362 -18.15 -33.36 -54.41
CA LEU A 362 -17.32 -34.35 -55.10
C LEU A 362 -17.82 -35.78 -54.89
N HIS A 363 -18.22 -36.13 -53.66
CA HIS A 363 -18.81 -37.44 -53.38
C HIS A 363 -20.12 -37.67 -54.13
N ASN A 364 -21.01 -36.68 -54.21
CA ASN A 364 -22.26 -36.78 -54.97
C ASN A 364 -21.99 -36.99 -56.47
N ILE A 365 -21.10 -36.18 -57.06
CA ILE A 365 -20.71 -36.31 -58.48
C ILE A 365 -20.12 -37.70 -58.76
N LEU A 366 -19.24 -38.19 -57.88
CA LEU A 366 -18.65 -39.53 -58.01
C LEU A 366 -19.70 -40.64 -57.86
N SER A 367 -20.64 -40.49 -56.92
CA SER A 367 -21.74 -41.44 -56.73
C SER A 367 -22.69 -41.47 -57.94
N ASP A 368 -22.99 -40.33 -58.55
CA ASP A 368 -23.80 -40.25 -59.77
C ASP A 368 -23.08 -40.94 -60.95
N SER A 369 -21.81 -40.62 -61.21
CA SER A 369 -21.03 -41.25 -62.28
C SER A 369 -20.86 -42.76 -62.05
N LEU A 370 -20.63 -43.20 -60.81
CA LEU A 370 -20.58 -44.63 -60.46
C LEU A 370 -21.95 -45.32 -60.58
N HIS A 371 -23.05 -44.63 -60.28
CA HIS A 371 -24.40 -45.16 -60.47
C HIS A 371 -24.72 -45.32 -61.96
N ASN A 372 -24.33 -44.35 -62.80
CA ASN A 372 -24.49 -44.42 -64.25
C ASN A 372 -23.73 -45.61 -64.84
N VAL A 373 -22.42 -45.73 -64.54
CA VAL A 373 -21.59 -46.85 -65.03
C VAL A 373 -22.05 -48.20 -64.47
N GLY A 374 -22.47 -48.26 -63.19
CA GLY A 374 -22.96 -49.48 -62.55
C GLY A 374 -24.36 -49.94 -62.97
N ARG A 375 -25.09 -49.12 -63.74
CA ARG A 375 -26.44 -49.43 -64.23
C ARG A 375 -26.45 -50.14 -65.59
N GLU A 376 -25.38 -50.05 -66.36
CA GLU A 376 -25.24 -50.71 -67.65
C GLU A 376 -24.54 -52.07 -67.51
N GLN A 377 -25.14 -53.13 -68.07
CA GLN A 377 -24.59 -54.49 -68.01
C GLN A 377 -23.48 -54.76 -69.02
N VAL A 378 -23.18 -53.79 -69.89
CA VAL A 378 -22.09 -53.79 -70.87
C VAL A 378 -21.50 -52.38 -70.85
N LEU A 379 -20.21 -52.24 -70.54
CA LEU A 379 -19.57 -50.91 -70.48
C LEU A 379 -19.29 -50.41 -71.90
N ASP A 380 -19.97 -49.37 -72.33
CA ASP A 380 -19.65 -48.66 -73.59
C ASP A 380 -18.39 -47.79 -73.41
N PRO A 381 -17.34 -47.95 -74.25
CA PRO A 381 -16.15 -47.11 -74.20
C PRO A 381 -16.44 -45.61 -74.34
N THR A 382 -17.50 -45.22 -75.07
CA THR A 382 -17.88 -43.82 -75.27
C THR A 382 -18.52 -43.21 -74.02
N LEU A 383 -19.28 -43.98 -73.23
CA LEU A 383 -19.81 -43.52 -71.95
C LEU A 383 -18.69 -43.33 -70.92
N LEU A 384 -17.70 -44.22 -70.91
CA LEU A 384 -16.48 -44.07 -70.10
C LEU A 384 -15.71 -42.79 -70.49
N ASP A 385 -15.57 -42.51 -71.78
CA ASP A 385 -14.94 -41.27 -72.29
C ASP A 385 -15.72 -40.00 -71.90
N ILE A 386 -17.06 -40.08 -71.81
CA ILE A 386 -17.94 -38.96 -71.41
C ILE A 386 -17.86 -38.72 -69.90
N GLU A 387 -18.04 -39.74 -69.06
CA GLU A 387 -17.99 -39.57 -67.60
C GLU A 387 -16.56 -39.27 -67.10
N THR A 388 -15.51 -39.80 -67.74
CA THR A 388 -14.12 -39.38 -67.41
C THR A 388 -13.85 -37.92 -67.79
N ARG A 389 -14.38 -37.41 -68.91
CA ARG A 389 -14.32 -35.96 -69.21
C ARG A 389 -15.08 -35.14 -68.19
N ARG A 390 -16.31 -35.53 -67.84
CA ARG A 390 -17.15 -34.82 -66.85
C ARG A 390 -16.49 -34.78 -65.47
N LEU A 391 -15.87 -35.88 -65.03
CA LEU A 391 -15.07 -35.92 -63.80
C LEU A 391 -13.83 -35.03 -63.91
N ASN A 392 -13.13 -35.02 -65.05
CA ASN A 392 -11.94 -34.21 -65.27
C ASN A 392 -12.25 -32.69 -65.38
N GLU A 393 -13.39 -32.32 -65.97
CA GLU A 393 -13.90 -30.95 -65.99
C GLU A 393 -14.28 -30.47 -64.59
N SER A 394 -14.94 -31.33 -63.80
CA SER A 394 -15.25 -31.07 -62.39
C SER A 394 -13.95 -30.84 -61.60
N MET A 395 -13.03 -31.80 -61.63
CA MET A 395 -11.71 -31.71 -60.98
C MET A 395 -10.89 -30.50 -61.45
N GLY A 396 -10.97 -30.14 -62.73
CA GLY A 396 -10.31 -28.97 -63.30
C GLY A 396 -10.83 -27.64 -62.76
N SER A 397 -12.12 -27.56 -62.41
CA SER A 397 -12.70 -26.38 -61.76
C SER A 397 -12.12 -26.16 -60.35
N TYR A 398 -11.92 -27.23 -59.57
CA TYR A 398 -11.40 -27.14 -58.20
C TYR A 398 -9.88 -26.88 -58.12
N ALA A 399 -9.12 -27.18 -59.18
CA ALA A 399 -7.67 -26.94 -59.21
C ALA A 399 -7.27 -25.45 -59.07
N ASN A 400 -8.17 -24.54 -59.48
CA ASN A 400 -7.92 -23.09 -59.46
C ASN A 400 -8.16 -22.41 -58.09
N GLU A 401 -8.87 -23.06 -57.16
CA GLU A 401 -9.21 -22.49 -55.85
C GLU A 401 -8.32 -23.00 -54.70
N THR A 402 -7.11 -23.48 -55.02
CA THR A 402 -6.12 -23.86 -53.99
C THR A 402 -5.78 -22.67 -53.07
N PRO A 403 -6.07 -22.72 -51.75
CA PRO A 403 -5.81 -21.58 -50.88
C PRO A 403 -4.31 -21.33 -50.75
N VAL A 404 -3.85 -20.17 -51.25
CA VAL A 404 -2.44 -19.77 -51.16
C VAL A 404 -1.99 -19.86 -49.71
N ARG A 405 -1.02 -20.74 -49.43
CA ARG A 405 -0.49 -21.05 -48.09
C ARG A 405 0.21 -19.83 -47.47
N ASN A 406 -0.60 -18.92 -46.93
CA ASN A 406 -0.17 -17.66 -46.36
C ASN A 406 0.82 -17.90 -45.22
N LYS A 407 2.07 -17.49 -45.44
CA LYS A 407 3.13 -17.57 -44.43
C LYS A 407 2.77 -16.65 -43.26
N SER A 408 2.75 -17.21 -42.05
CA SER A 408 2.40 -16.48 -40.83
C SER A 408 3.19 -15.17 -40.71
N PRO A 409 2.55 -14.03 -40.39
CA PRO A 409 3.27 -12.76 -40.25
C PRO A 409 4.24 -12.83 -39.07
N LEU A 410 5.53 -12.59 -39.36
CA LEU A 410 6.59 -12.54 -38.36
C LEU A 410 6.26 -11.52 -37.26
N ARG A 411 6.28 -11.96 -36.00
CA ARG A 411 6.11 -11.09 -34.83
C ARG A 411 7.24 -10.06 -34.76
N ARG A 412 7.01 -8.84 -35.23
CA ARG A 412 7.85 -7.68 -34.87
C ARG A 412 7.49 -7.23 -33.45
N CYS A 413 8.33 -7.61 -32.49
CA CYS A 413 8.26 -7.05 -31.14
C CYS A 413 8.64 -5.56 -31.17
N PRO A 414 7.90 -4.66 -30.48
CA PRO A 414 8.36 -3.30 -30.23
C PRO A 414 9.55 -3.30 -29.26
N SER A 415 10.61 -2.55 -29.58
CA SER A 415 11.78 -2.39 -28.70
C SER A 415 11.42 -1.62 -27.42
N PRO A 416 11.88 -2.05 -26.22
CA PRO A 416 11.69 -1.25 -25.01
C PRO A 416 12.49 0.06 -25.08
N ASN A 417 11.81 1.20 -24.92
CA ASN A 417 12.46 2.51 -24.88
C ASN A 417 13.34 2.65 -23.63
N ARG A 418 14.66 2.70 -23.81
CA ARG A 418 15.62 3.02 -22.74
C ARG A 418 15.54 4.51 -22.38
N PHE A 419 14.71 4.85 -21.41
CA PHE A 419 14.83 6.13 -20.70
C PHE A 419 16.15 6.18 -19.93
N ARG A 420 17.15 6.86 -20.51
CA ARG A 420 18.37 7.26 -19.79
C ARG A 420 18.04 8.44 -18.89
N PHE A 421 17.97 8.20 -17.57
CA PHE A 421 18.16 9.28 -16.62
C PHE A 421 19.57 9.85 -16.78
N LYS A 422 19.67 11.18 -16.81
CA LYS A 422 20.92 11.87 -16.49
C LYS A 422 20.96 12.06 -14.97
N TYR A 423 22.13 11.80 -14.40
CA TYR A 423 22.63 12.57 -13.26
C TYR A 423 23.45 13.73 -13.82
#